data_AF-A0A2W5EMR8-F1
#
_entry.id   AF-A0A2W5EMR8-F1
#
_cell.length_a   1.000
_cell.length_b   1.000
_cell.length_c   1.000
_cell.angle_alpha   90.00
_cell.angle_beta   90.00
_cell.angle_gamma   90.00
#
_symmetry.space_group_name_H-M   'P 1'
#
loop_
_entity.id
_entity.type
_entity.pdbx_description
1 polymer ?
#
loop_
_entity_poly.entity_id
_entity_poly.type
_entity_poly.pdbx_seq_one_letter_code
_entity_poly.pdbx_strand_id
1 'polypeptide(L)' 'FVEPGAVLDIEAVLEHDGSGFAVTKAKITSDGKKVCDAQLKLRTMPFSEIPLGPVVKKRAEEVGLMAAIAADALK' A
#
# COMPACT_ATOMS: atom_id res chain seq x y z
N PHE A 1 20.17 1.34 6.07
CA PHE A 1 19.27 2.18 6.88
C PHE A 1 18.85 3.35 6.01
N VAL A 2 17.58 3.72 6.00
CA VAL A 2 17.04 4.83 5.21
C VAL A 2 16.57 5.88 6.22
N GLU A 3 17.12 7.08 6.14
CA GLU A 3 16.79 8.17 7.05
C GLU A 3 15.46 8.85 6.64
N PRO A 4 14.70 9.41 7.59
CA PRO A 4 13.56 10.26 7.25
C PRO A 4 13.95 11.38 6.29
N GLY A 5 13.19 11.54 5.21
CA GLY A 5 13.45 12.55 4.18
C GLY A 5 14.42 12.10 3.07
N ALA A 6 15.00 10.90 3.14
CA ALA A 6 15.79 10.36 2.04
C ALA A 6 14.93 10.19 0.78
N VAL A 7 15.45 10.61 -0.37
CA VAL A 7 14.81 10.40 -1.67
C VAL A 7 15.04 8.97 -2.12
N LEU A 8 13.96 8.29 -2.51
CA LEU A 8 13.99 6.90 -2.96
C LEU A 8 13.57 6.82 -4.42
N ASP A 9 14.40 6.16 -5.22
CA ASP A 9 14.04 5.74 -6.57
C ASP A 9 13.49 4.32 -6.49
N ILE A 10 12.31 4.12 -7.09
CA ILE A 10 11.60 2.85 -7.06
C ILE A 10 11.39 2.40 -8.50
N GLU A 11 11.91 1.22 -8.82
CA GLU A 11 11.69 0.54 -10.09
C GLU A 11 10.83 -0.70 -9.82
N ALA A 12 9.77 -0.90 -10.59
CA ALA A 12 8.95 -2.09 -10.52
C ALA A 12 8.64 -2.63 -11.91
N VAL A 13 8.73 -3.94 -12.06
CA VAL A 13 8.42 -4.65 -13.30
C VAL A 13 7.38 -5.73 -13.03
N LEU A 14 6.42 -5.86 -13.95
CA LEU A 14 5.44 -6.93 -13.93
C LEU A 14 6.10 -8.21 -14.45
N GLU A 15 6.26 -9.20 -13.58
CA GLU A 15 6.82 -10.50 -13.94
C GLU A 15 5.72 -11.46 -14.44
N HIS A 16 4.51 -11.33 -13.88
CA HIS A 16 3.37 -12.16 -14.25
C HIS A 16 2.05 -11.41 -14.04
N ASP A 17 1.09 -11.60 -14.93
CA ASP A 17 -0.30 -11.16 -14.77
C ASP A 17 -1.23 -12.24 -15.32
N GLY A 18 -2.01 -12.85 -14.43
CA GLY A 18 -2.90 -13.94 -14.77
C GLY A 18 -3.57 -14.57 -13.56
N SER A 19 -4.65 -15.33 -13.81
CA SER A 19 -5.37 -16.10 -12.78
C SER A 19 -5.82 -15.27 -11.56
N GLY A 20 -6.08 -13.97 -11.75
CA GLY A 20 -6.46 -13.04 -10.69
C GLY A 20 -5.31 -12.56 -9.81
N PHE A 21 -4.05 -12.69 -10.25
CA PHE A 21 -2.88 -12.16 -9.55
C PHE A 21 -1.93 -11.44 -10.49
N ALA A 22 -1.37 -10.34 -10.01
CA ALA A 22 -0.21 -9.66 -10.60
C ALA A 22 1.00 -9.88 -9.69
N VAL A 23 2.11 -10.33 -10.25
CA VAL A 23 3.38 -10.49 -9.55
C VAL A 23 4.34 -9.44 -10.08
N THR A 24 4.84 -8.59 -9.18
CA THR A 24 5.80 -7.55 -9.52
C THR A 24 7.09 -7.74 -8.77
N LYS A 25 8.22 -7.58 -9.46
CA LYS A 25 9.53 -7.43 -8.83
C LYS A 25 9.87 -5.96 -8.74
N ALA A 26 10.27 -5.54 -7.55
CA ALA A 26 10.58 -4.16 -7.24
C ALA A 26 11.99 -4.04 -6.66
N LYS A 27 12.65 -2.96 -7.02
CA LYS A 27 13.96 -2.56 -6.51
C LYS A 27 13.86 -1.12 -6.04
N ILE A 28 14.44 -0.83 -4.88
CA ILE A 28 14.51 0.53 -4.35
C ILE A 28 15.97 0.91 -4.18
N THR A 29 16.31 2.10 -4.66
CA THR A 29 17.63 2.71 -4.47
C THR A 29 17.52 4.06 -3.76
N SER A 30 18.58 4.45 -3.07
CA SER A 30 18.79 5.79 -2.49
C SER A 30 20.19 6.21 -2.89
N ASP A 31 20.33 7.37 -3.56
CA ASP A 31 21.61 7.85 -4.09
C ASP A 31 22.34 6.79 -4.93
N GLY A 32 21.59 6.08 -5.79
CA GLY A 32 22.10 5.00 -6.64
C GLY A 32 22.45 3.69 -5.93
N LYS A 33 22.39 3.62 -4.60
CA LYS A 33 22.68 2.40 -3.82
C LYS A 33 21.40 1.61 -3.57
N LYS A 34 21.43 0.29 -3.80
CA LYS A 34 20.28 -0.59 -3.52
C LYS A 34 20.04 -0.69 -2.02
N VAL A 35 18.83 -0.35 -1.61
CA VAL A 35 18.38 -0.41 -0.20
C VAL A 35 17.31 -1.48 0.04
N CYS A 36 16.59 -1.90 -1.02
CA CYS A 36 15.58 -2.95 -0.94
C CYS A 36 15.48 -3.72 -2.27
N ASP A 37 15.12 -5.00 -2.17
CA ASP A 37 14.72 -5.88 -3.26
C ASP A 37 13.49 -6.65 -2.77
N ALA A 38 12.38 -6.59 -3.50
CA ALA A 38 11.12 -7.16 -3.07
C ALA A 38 10.35 -7.77 -4.24
N GLN A 39 9.59 -8.82 -3.97
CA GLN A 39 8.56 -9.31 -4.87
C GLN A 39 7.21 -9.13 -4.18
N LEU A 40 6.28 -8.48 -4.86
CA LEU A 40 4.91 -8.32 -4.39
C LEU A 40 4.01 -9.20 -5.24
N LYS A 41 3.14 -9.95 -4.57
CA LYS A 41 2.04 -10.67 -5.20
C LYS A 41 0.74 -9.98 -4.83
N LEU A 42 0.12 -9.35 -5.81
CA LEU A 42 -1.11 -8.59 -5.67
C LEU A 42 -2.26 -9.45 -6.20
N ARG A 43 -3.37 -9.48 -5.47
CA ARG A 43 -4.60 -10.12 -5.95
C ARG A 43 -5.45 -9.09 -6.69
N THR A 44 -5.82 -9.41 -7.92
CA THR A 44 -6.73 -8.61 -8.74
C THR A 44 -8.12 -9.22 -8.62
N MET A 45 -9.09 -8.43 -8.17
CA MET A 45 -10.49 -8.84 -8.08
C MET A 45 -11.41 -7.67 -8.46
N PRO A 46 -12.59 -7.95 -9.05
CA PRO A 46 -13.56 -6.92 -9.37
C PRO A 46 -13.98 -6.16 -8.11
N PHE A 47 -14.10 -4.84 -8.21
CA PHE A 47 -14.52 -4.02 -7.07
C PHE A 47 -15.90 -4.42 -6.54
N SER A 48 -16.80 -4.88 -7.41
CA SER A 48 -18.13 -5.40 -7.05
C SER A 48 -18.10 -6.63 -6.13
N GLU A 49 -16.99 -7.38 -6.14
CA GLU A 49 -16.83 -8.59 -5.34
C GLU A 49 -16.17 -8.31 -3.98
N ILE A 50 -15.69 -7.08 -3.74
CA ILE A 50 -15.18 -6.67 -2.42
C ILE A 50 -16.17 -5.71 -1.77
N PRO A 51 -16.68 -6.01 -0.56
CA PRO A 51 -17.29 -4.99 0.28
C PRO A 51 -16.19 -4.11 0.92
N LEU A 52 -15.29 -3.54 0.09
CA LEU A 52 -14.12 -2.80 0.55
C LEU A 52 -14.54 -1.61 1.41
N GLY A 53 -15.62 -0.91 1.03
CA GLY A 53 -16.19 0.19 1.80
C GLY A 53 -16.53 -0.20 3.25
N PRO A 54 -17.42 -1.18 3.48
CA PRO A 54 -17.71 -1.68 4.83
C PRO A 54 -16.48 -2.14 5.61
N VAL A 55 -15.54 -2.85 4.96
CA VAL A 55 -14.31 -3.34 5.62
C VAL A 55 -13.41 -2.19 6.06
N VAL A 56 -13.18 -1.22 5.19
CA VAL A 56 -12.37 -0.02 5.48
C VAL A 56 -13.02 0.80 6.59
N LYS A 57 -14.34 1.02 6.53
CA LYS A 57 -15.08 1.74 7.59
C LYS A 57 -14.96 1.04 8.94
N LYS A 58 -15.16 -0.28 8.98
CA LYS A 58 -15.03 -1.06 10.20
C LYS A 58 -13.63 -0.95 10.80
N ARG A 59 -12.57 -1.07 9.98
CA ARG A 59 -11.20 -0.87 10.47
C ARG A 59 -10.97 0.56 10.97
N ALA A 60 -11.51 1.56 10.28
CA ALA A 60 -11.42 2.96 10.71
C ALA A 60 -12.07 3.20 12.08
N GLU A 61 -13.21 2.55 12.35
CA GLU A 61 -13.84 2.57 13.68
C GLU A 61 -12.95 1.90 14.73
N GLU A 62 -12.44 0.69 14.46
CA GLU A 62 -11.61 -0.07 15.40
C GLU A 62 -10.29 0.62 15.76
N VAL A 63 -9.67 1.36 14.83
CA VAL A 63 -8.46 2.13 15.10
C VAL A 63 -8.73 3.53 15.65
N GLY A 64 -10.00 3.88 15.89
CA GLY A 64 -10.40 5.16 16.49
C GLY A 64 -10.39 6.35 15.53
N LEU A 65 -10.25 6.15 14.22
CA LEU A 65 -10.20 7.23 13.24
C LEU A 65 -11.48 8.07 13.23
N MET A 66 -12.65 7.43 13.34
CA MET A 66 -13.94 8.14 13.36
C MET A 66 -14.07 9.06 14.58
N ALA A 67 -13.60 8.61 15.74
CA ALA A 67 -13.58 9.42 16.96
C ALA A 67 -12.63 10.62 16.83
N ALA A 68 -11.44 10.41 16.23
CA ALA A 68 -10.49 11.48 15.98
C ALA A 68 -11.05 12.56 15.05
N ILE A 69 -11.73 12.17 13.96
CA ILE A 69 -12.38 13.11 13.04
C ILE A 69 -13.47 13.92 13.75
N ALA A 70 -14.33 13.27 14.54
CA ALA A 70 -15.39 13.96 15.28
C ALA A 70 -14.83 14.95 16.30
N ALA A 71 -13.72 14.62 16.98
CA ALA A 71 -13.06 15.52 17.92
C ALA A 71 -12.40 16.72 17.24
N ASP A 72 -11.93 16.57 15.99
CA ASP A 72 -11.34 17.66 15.22
C ASP A 72 -12.39 18.64 14.70
N ALA A 73 -13.55 18.14 14.28
CA ALA A 73 -14.66 18.97 13.78
C ALA A 73 -15.33 19.86 14.87
N LEU A 74 -14.99 19.65 16.14
CA LEU A 74 -15.47 20.43 17.29
C LEU A 74 -14.49 21.55 17.71
N LYS A 75 -13.33 21.66 17.05
CA LYS A 75 -12.37 22.77 17.24
C LYS A 75 -12.72 23.96 16.37
#